data_AF-A0A7L2IFV8-F1
#
_entry.id   AF-A0A7L2IFV8-F1
#
_cell.length_a   1.000
_cell.length_b   1.000
_cell.length_c   1.000
_cell.angle_alpha   90.00
_cell.angle_beta   90.00
_cell.angle_gamma   90.00
#
_symmetry.space_group_name_H-M   'P 1'
#
loop_
_entity.id
_entity.type
_entity.pdbx_description
1 polymer ?
#
loop_
_entity_poly.entity_id
_entity_poly.type
_entity_poly.pdbx_seq_one_letter_code
_entity_poly.pdbx_strand_id
1 'polypeptide(L)'
;RPDRLRDIADRFNVDHNAVLDNVLYARAYTSEHQMELLDYVAAKFHEEAGIFKLLIIDSVMALFRVDFSGRGELAERQQKLAQMLSRLQKISEGKGNIAKF
;
A
#
# COMPACT_ATOMS: atom_id res chain seq x y z
N ARG A 1 -6.14 -3.97 12.05
CA ARG A 1 -7.09 -4.76 12.87
C ARG A 1 -7.02 -6.21 12.39
N PRO A 2 -6.29 -7.08 13.09
CA PRO A 2 -6.08 -8.48 12.70
C PRO A 2 -7.34 -9.35 12.84
N ASP A 3 -8.34 -8.91 13.61
CA ASP A 3 -9.53 -9.73 13.91
C ASP A 3 -10.32 -10.12 12.65
N ARG A 4 -10.45 -9.22 11.67
CA ARG A 4 -11.12 -9.54 10.39
C ARG A 4 -10.37 -10.58 9.56
N LEU A 5 -9.05 -10.69 9.72
CA LEU A 5 -8.26 -11.70 9.00
C LEU A 5 -8.49 -13.10 9.59
N ARG A 6 -8.75 -13.19 10.91
CA ARG A 6 -9.07 -14.46 11.57
C ARG A 6 -10.40 -15.03 11.10
N ASP A 7 -11.44 -14.19 11.03
CA ASP A 7 -12.75 -14.60 10.50
C ASP A 7 -12.67 -15.11 9.06
N ILE A 8 -11.80 -14.50 8.24
CA ILE A 8 -11.55 -14.96 6.87
C ILE A 8 -10.77 -16.28 6.87
N ALA A 9 -9.75 -16.41 7.72
CA ALA A 9 -8.95 -17.62 7.84
C ALA A 9 -9.80 -18.83 8.25
N ASP A 10 -10.73 -18.65 9.18
CA ASP A 10 -11.70 -19.68 9.60
C ASP A 10 -12.54 -20.18 8.43
N ARG A 11 -13.04 -19.27 7.60
CA ARG A 11 -13.84 -19.62 6.42
C ARG A 11 -13.06 -20.48 5.41
N PHE A 12 -11.74 -20.28 5.30
CA PHE A 12 -10.88 -21.02 4.39
C PHE A 12 -10.13 -22.18 5.06
N ASN A 13 -10.40 -22.46 6.35
CA ASN A 13 -9.77 -23.51 7.14
C ASN A 13 -8.23 -23.47 7.10
N VAL A 14 -7.67 -22.25 7.21
CA VAL A 14 -6.23 -21.98 7.25
C VAL A 14 -5.80 -21.48 8.62
N ASP A 15 -4.57 -21.81 9.02
CA ASP A 15 -4.02 -21.43 10.33
C ASP A 15 -3.93 -19.91 10.49
N HIS A 16 -4.41 -19.40 11.64
CA HIS A 16 -4.47 -17.97 11.89
C HIS A 16 -3.10 -17.32 12.01
N ASN A 17 -2.14 -18.01 12.64
CA ASN A 17 -0.80 -17.47 12.83
C ASN A 17 -0.08 -17.40 11.49
N ALA A 18 -0.20 -18.44 10.67
CA ALA A 18 0.31 -18.44 9.30
C ALA A 18 -0.29 -17.29 8.45
N VAL A 19 -1.58 -16.98 8.60
CA VAL A 19 -2.19 -15.84 7.89
C VAL A 19 -1.62 -14.50 8.37
N LEU A 20 -1.47 -14.32 9.69
CA LEU A 20 -0.96 -13.07 10.26
C LEU A 20 0.53 -12.85 9.95
N ASP A 21 1.34 -13.90 9.95
CA ASP A 21 2.78 -13.84 9.64
C ASP A 21 3.03 -13.48 8.16
N ASN A 22 2.09 -13.80 7.26
CA ASN A 22 2.16 -13.47 5.84
C ASN A 22 1.63 -12.07 5.49
N VAL A 23 1.19 -11.27 6.47
CA VAL A 23 0.63 -9.93 6.23
C VAL A 23 1.50 -8.86 6.87
N LEU A 24 2.18 -8.08 6.03
CA LEU A 24 2.87 -6.88 6.47
C LEU A 24 1.87 -5.70 6.53
N TYR A 25 1.79 -5.04 7.69
CA TYR A 25 0.91 -3.89 7.90
C TYR A 25 1.72 -2.64 8.27
N ALA A 26 1.49 -1.55 7.55
CA ALA A 26 1.98 -0.22 7.89
C ALA A 26 0.86 0.80 7.81
N ARG A 27 0.85 1.78 8.73
CA ARG A 27 -0.10 2.89 8.74
C ARG A 27 0.60 4.18 8.34
N ALA A 28 0.15 4.78 7.24
CA ALA A 28 0.53 6.13 6.86
C ALA A 28 -0.26 7.15 7.70
N TYR A 29 0.41 8.25 8.06
CA TYR A 29 -0.18 9.36 8.85
C TYR A 29 -0.29 10.66 8.06
N THR A 30 0.51 10.81 7.00
CA THR A 30 0.53 11.96 6.09
C THR A 30 0.74 11.45 4.66
N SER A 31 0.45 12.28 3.66
CA SER A 31 0.73 11.97 2.24
C SER A 31 2.23 11.79 1.96
N GLU A 32 3.08 12.48 2.70
CA GLU A 32 4.54 12.33 2.63
C GLU A 32 4.98 10.98 3.21
N HIS A 33 4.54 10.63 4.43
CA HIS A 33 4.84 9.33 5.02
C HIS A 33 4.28 8.18 4.15
N GLN A 34 3.16 8.39 3.46
CA GLN A 34 2.64 7.42 2.50
C GLN A 34 3.59 7.19 1.30
N MET A 35 4.29 8.23 0.84
CA MET A 35 5.31 8.10 -0.21
C MET A 35 6.57 7.38 0.28
N GLU A 36 7.02 7.67 1.50
CA GLU A 36 8.16 6.98 2.12
C GLU A 36 7.89 5.48 2.30
N LEU A 37 6.70 5.12 2.77
CA LEU A 37 6.27 3.73 2.88
C LEU A 37 6.24 3.02 1.53
N LEU A 38 5.88 3.73 0.46
CA LEU A 38 5.88 3.16 -0.89
C LEU A 38 7.31 2.82 -1.36
N ASP A 39 8.27 3.70 -1.07
CA ASP A 39 9.69 3.46 -1.38
C ASP A 39 10.25 2.29 -0.56
N TYR A 40 9.86 2.17 0.71
CA TYR A 40 10.17 1.02 1.55
C TYR A 40 9.59 -0.30 0.98
N VAL A 41 8.31 -0.28 0.57
CA VAL A 41 7.66 -1.44 -0.05
C VAL A 41 8.37 -1.84 -1.34
N ALA A 42 8.77 -0.87 -2.17
CA ALA A 42 9.51 -1.14 -3.39
C ALA A 42 10.85 -1.83 -3.12
N ALA A 43 11.60 -1.37 -2.11
CA ALA A 43 12.84 -2.00 -1.67
C ALA A 43 12.59 -3.43 -1.17
N LYS A 44 11.56 -3.62 -0.33
CA LYS A 44 11.18 -4.94 0.17
C LYS A 44 10.79 -5.93 -0.92
N PHE A 45 10.01 -5.49 -1.91
CA PHE A 45 9.64 -6.33 -3.04
C PHE A 45 10.83 -6.70 -3.93
N HIS A 46 11.88 -5.87 -3.93
CA HIS A 46 13.13 -6.16 -4.63
C HIS A 46 14.00 -7.16 -3.87
N GLU A 47 14.16 -6.99 -2.56
CA GLU A 47 14.90 -7.91 -1.68
C GLU A 47 14.29 -9.31 -1.66
N GLU A 48 12.96 -9.38 -1.55
CA GLU A 48 12.18 -10.61 -1.35
C GLU A 48 11.38 -10.96 -2.62
N ALA A 49 12.11 -11.03 -3.75
CA ALA A 49 11.52 -11.20 -5.07
C ALA A 49 10.63 -12.46 -5.15
N GLY A 50 9.36 -12.25 -5.51
CA GLY A 50 8.39 -13.33 -5.70
C GLY A 50 7.69 -13.81 -4.42
N ILE A 51 8.02 -13.26 -3.24
CA ILE A 51 7.31 -13.55 -1.98
C ILE A 51 5.98 -12.80 -1.94
N PHE A 52 6.02 -11.49 -2.17
CA PHE A 52 4.83 -10.65 -2.17
C PHE A 52 4.02 -10.78 -3.46
N LYS A 53 2.70 -10.90 -3.33
CA LYS A 53 1.75 -11.07 -4.45
C LYS A 53 0.68 -9.97 -4.54
N LEU A 54 0.48 -9.24 -3.46
CA LEU A 54 -0.62 -8.28 -3.31
C LEU A 54 -0.16 -7.07 -2.50
N LEU A 55 -0.46 -5.87 -3.00
CA LEU A 55 -0.29 -4.61 -2.29
C LEU A 55 -1.65 -3.92 -2.19
N ILE A 56 -2.10 -3.61 -0.98
CA ILE A 56 -3.37 -2.93 -0.72
C ILE A 56 -3.08 -1.57 -0.09
N ILE A 57 -3.70 -0.50 -0.60
CA ILE A 57 -3.61 0.84 -0.01
C ILE A 57 -5.01 1.38 0.27
N ASP A 58 -5.41 1.35 1.54
CA ASP A 58 -6.67 1.91 2.02
C ASP A 58 -6.42 3.17 2.88
N SER A 59 -6.59 4.39 2.36
CA SER A 59 -6.84 4.74 0.95
C SER A 59 -5.83 5.77 0.46
N VAL A 60 -5.52 5.73 -0.84
CA VAL A 60 -4.57 6.66 -1.48
C VAL A 60 -5.02 8.11 -1.34
N MET A 61 -6.31 8.39 -1.48
CA MET A 61 -6.79 9.78 -1.56
C MET A 61 -7.04 10.46 -0.22
N ALA A 62 -7.26 9.70 0.86
CA ALA A 62 -7.68 10.29 2.13
C ALA A 62 -6.64 11.28 2.68
N LEU A 63 -5.37 10.88 2.75
CA LEU A 63 -4.30 11.72 3.28
C LEU A 63 -4.00 12.92 2.37
N PHE A 64 -4.02 12.74 1.05
CA PHE A 64 -3.85 13.83 0.09
C PHE A 64 -4.96 14.88 0.15
N ARG A 65 -6.18 14.53 0.57
CA ARG A 65 -7.26 15.52 0.75
C ARG A 65 -7.12 16.31 2.05
N VAL A 66 -6.51 15.72 3.08
CA VAL A 66 -6.24 16.37 4.35
C VAL A 66 -5.08 17.35 4.20
N ASP A 67 -3.98 16.90 3.59
CA ASP A 67 -2.76 17.70 3.49
C ASP A 67 -2.88 18.85 2.47
N PHE A 68 -3.73 18.70 1.45
CA PHE A 68 -3.94 19.70 0.40
C PHE A 68 -5.41 20.09 0.32
N SER A 69 -5.83 20.93 1.27
CA SER A 69 -7.22 21.34 1.45
C SER A 69 -7.53 22.72 0.84
N GLY A 70 -6.51 23.52 0.50
CA GLY A 70 -6.67 24.84 -0.10
C GLY A 70 -6.96 24.80 -1.61
N ARG A 71 -7.73 25.77 -2.13
CA ARG A 71 -8.02 25.88 -3.58
C ARG A 71 -6.77 26.12 -4.43
N GLY A 72 -5.73 26.78 -3.88
CA GLY A 72 -4.45 27.01 -4.55
C GLY A 72 -3.55 25.76 -4.62
N GLU A 73 -3.84 24.74 -3.83
CA GLU A 73 -2.99 23.54 -3.67
C GLU A 73 -3.43 22.39 -4.57
N LEU A 74 -4.50 22.59 -5.36
CA LEU A 74 -5.04 21.55 -6.24
C LEU A 74 -3.99 21.05 -7.22
N ALA A 75 -3.22 21.95 -7.84
CA ALA A 75 -2.19 21.58 -8.80
C ALA A 75 -1.08 20.75 -8.15
N GLU A 76 -0.60 21.17 -6.97
CA GLU A 76 0.42 20.45 -6.22
C GLU A 76 -0.07 19.07 -5.79
N ARG A 77 -1.31 18.97 -5.29
CA ARG A 77 -1.94 17.69 -4.95
C ARG A 77 -1.97 16.74 -6.14
N GLN A 78 -2.41 17.22 -7.30
CA GLN A 78 -2.47 16.39 -8.52
C GLN A 78 -1.08 15.94 -8.97
N GLN A 79 -0.08 16.82 -8.88
CA GLN A 79 1.30 16.48 -9.21
C GLN A 79 1.87 15.40 -8.29
N LYS A 80 1.73 15.54 -6.97
CA LYS A 80 2.23 14.54 -6.00
C LYS A 80 1.46 13.23 -6.10
N LEU A 81 0.14 13.28 -6.28
CA LEU A 81 -0.67 12.08 -6.51
C LEU A 81 -0.25 11.35 -7.79
N ALA A 82 0.01 12.07 -8.89
CA ALA A 82 0.48 11.47 -10.13
C ALA A 82 1.85 10.79 -9.96
N GLN A 83 2.75 11.38 -9.18
CA GLN A 83 4.03 10.74 -8.83
C GLN A 83 3.82 9.44 -8.05
N MET A 84 2.92 9.44 -7.06
CA MET A 84 2.57 8.24 -6.29
C MET A 84 2.02 7.13 -7.20
N LEU A 85 1.05 7.45 -8.05
CA LEU A 85 0.43 6.50 -8.97
C LEU A 85 1.44 5.96 -10.00
N SER A 86 2.35 6.79 -10.50
CA SER A 86 3.42 6.35 -11.39
C SER A 86 4.39 5.38 -10.71
N ARG A 87 4.79 5.66 -9.45
CA ARG A 87 5.62 4.75 -8.67
C ARG A 87 4.92 3.43 -8.41
N LEU A 88 3.63 3.48 -8.02
CA LEU A 88 2.80 2.29 -7.92
C LEU A 88 2.84 1.51 -9.22
N GLN A 89 2.57 2.14 -10.37
CA GLN A 89 2.58 1.47 -11.68
C GLN A 89 3.87 0.67 -11.90
N LYS A 90 5.02 1.31 -11.69
CA LYS A 90 6.34 0.68 -11.81
C LYS A 90 6.53 -0.52 -10.87
N ILE A 91 6.02 -0.46 -9.64
CA ILE A 91 6.12 -1.56 -8.67
C ILE A 91 5.35 -2.80 -9.14
N SER A 92 4.20 -2.63 -9.80
CA SER A 92 3.38 -3.76 -10.30
C SER A 92 3.85 -4.33 -11.64
N GLU A 93 4.37 -3.48 -12.52
CA GLU A 93 4.95 -3.91 -13.80
C GLU A 93 6.35 -4.54 -13.62
N GLY A 94 6.98 -4.34 -12.46
CA GLY A 94 8.24 -4.98 -12.09
C GLY A 94 8.15 -6.51 -12.03
N LYS A 95 9.28 -7.17 -11.72
CA LYS A 95 9.45 -8.64 -11.76
C LYS A 95 8.47 -9.46 -10.89
N GLY A 96 7.63 -8.82 -10.07
CA GLY A 96 6.51 -9.47 -9.40
C GLY A 96 5.22 -8.94 -10.00
N ASN A 97 4.46 -9.80 -10.69
CA ASN A 97 3.07 -9.55 -11.08
C ASN A 97 2.21 -9.31 -9.82
N ILE A 98 2.28 -8.12 -9.26
CA ILE A 98 1.65 -7.77 -7.99
C ILE A 98 0.37 -7.02 -8.29
N ALA A 99 -0.74 -7.58 -7.82
CA ALA A 99 -2.05 -6.94 -7.92
C ALA A 99 -2.12 -5.73 -6.97
N LYS A 100 -2.84 -4.69 -7.39
CA LYS A 100 -3.06 -3.48 -6.60
C LYS A 100 -4.55 -3.22 -6.40
N PHE A 101 -4.93 -2.88 -5.17
CA PHE A 101 -6.28 -2.46 -4.80
C PHE A 101 -6.25 -1.25 -3.88
#